data_AF-A0A3Q9FPD3-F1
#
_entry.id   AF-A0A3Q9FPD3-F1
#
_cell.length_a   1.000
_cell.length_b   1.000
_cell.length_c   1.000
_cell.angle_alpha   90.00
_cell.angle_beta   90.00
_cell.angle_gamma   90.00
#
_symmetry.space_group_name_H-M   'P 1'
#
loop_
_entity.id
_entity.type
_entity.pdbx_description
1 polymer ?
#
loop_
_entity_poly.entity_id
_entity_poly.type
_entity_poly.pdbx_seq_one_letter_code
_entity_poly.pdbx_strand_id
1 'polypeptide(L)'
;MKTLFSIFSVLLIFSLSSFADAPNDEKSAKLIKIVNKADKNDWQTLNKAAALAINWNADLELAKTWIESSILISDNAEAYEVLGDYYLRKGDTQNAYKNYNLSLEKGMFKLESKDFDRIQRKVLTFGKALQ
;
A
#
# COMPACT_ATOMS: atom_id res chain seq x y z
N MET A 1 -26.16 -44.71 20.38
CA MET A 1 -25.51 -43.39 20.55
C MET A 1 -24.40 -43.26 19.52
N LYS A 2 -24.58 -42.37 18.54
CA LYS A 2 -23.50 -41.96 17.62
C LYS A 2 -23.51 -40.43 17.64
N THR A 3 -22.58 -39.85 18.39
CA THR A 3 -22.42 -38.40 18.48
C THR A 3 -21.74 -37.89 17.21
N LEU A 4 -22.31 -36.80 16.69
CA LEU A 4 -21.92 -36.10 15.48
C LEU A 4 -20.54 -35.44 15.63
N PHE A 5 -19.66 -35.66 14.66
CA PHE A 5 -18.62 -34.68 14.34
C PHE A 5 -19.20 -33.73 13.29
N SER A 6 -19.69 -32.58 13.75
CA SER A 6 -20.07 -31.48 12.85
C SER A 6 -18.84 -30.60 12.66
N ILE A 7 -18.25 -30.65 11.47
CA ILE A 7 -17.17 -29.76 11.07
C ILE A 7 -17.80 -28.38 10.83
N PHE A 8 -17.50 -27.43 11.72
CA PHE A 8 -17.89 -26.03 11.58
C PHE A 8 -17.07 -25.42 10.44
N SER A 9 -17.58 -25.50 9.22
CA SER A 9 -17.04 -24.75 8.09
C SER A 9 -17.48 -23.30 8.26
N VAL A 10 -16.55 -22.44 8.69
CA VAL A 10 -16.76 -20.99 8.69
C VAL A 10 -16.83 -20.56 7.22
N LEU A 11 -18.05 -20.47 6.70
CA LEU A 11 -18.37 -19.77 5.47
C LEU A 11 -18.11 -18.28 5.72
N LEU A 12 -16.95 -17.80 5.29
CA LEU A 12 -16.70 -16.37 5.08
C LEU A 12 -17.60 -15.92 3.94
N ILE A 13 -18.81 -15.48 4.29
CA ILE A 13 -19.68 -14.73 3.39
C ILE A 13 -19.01 -13.36 3.24
N PHE A 14 -18.12 -13.22 2.26
CA PHE A 14 -17.80 -11.91 1.71
C PHE A 14 -19.08 -11.40 1.06
N SER A 15 -19.83 -10.59 1.80
CA SER A 15 -20.86 -9.75 1.22
C SER A 15 -20.19 -8.91 0.15
N LEU A 16 -20.46 -9.24 -1.11
CA LEU A 16 -20.20 -8.39 -2.25
C LEU A 16 -21.05 -7.13 -2.07
N SER A 17 -20.52 -6.14 -1.34
CA SER A 17 -20.93 -4.77 -1.53
C SER A 17 -20.65 -4.46 -2.99
N SER A 18 -21.70 -4.25 -3.77
CA SER A 18 -21.62 -3.75 -5.13
C SER A 18 -20.76 -2.50 -5.14
N PHE A 19 -19.49 -2.64 -5.57
CA PHE A 19 -18.66 -1.50 -5.93
C PHE A 19 -19.27 -0.92 -7.19
N ALA A 20 -20.19 0.03 -6.99
CA ALA A 20 -20.62 0.96 -8.01
C ALA A 20 -19.37 1.73 -8.48
N ASP A 21 -19.19 1.79 -9.80
CA ASP A 21 -18.02 2.24 -10.56
C ASP A 21 -16.74 1.41 -10.36
N ALA A 22 -16.58 0.39 -11.22
CA ALA A 22 -15.24 0.03 -11.64
C ALA A 22 -14.58 1.31 -12.21
N PRO A 23 -13.36 1.68 -11.79
CA PRO A 23 -12.73 2.89 -12.27
C PRO A 23 -12.54 2.77 -13.79
N ASN A 24 -13.31 3.55 -14.55
CA ASN A 24 -13.23 3.66 -16.00
C ASN A 24 -11.97 4.42 -16.47
N ASP A 25 -10.88 4.33 -15.70
CA ASP A 25 -9.59 4.93 -16.00
C ASP A 25 -8.67 3.86 -16.60
N GLU A 26 -8.31 4.04 -17.86
CA GLU A 26 -7.36 3.22 -18.61
C GLU A 26 -6.07 2.95 -17.81
N LYS A 27 -5.62 3.92 -17.00
CA LYS A 27 -4.42 3.80 -16.16
C LYS A 27 -4.60 2.74 -15.07
N SER A 28 -5.71 2.75 -14.35
CA SER A 28 -6.04 1.73 -13.33
C SER A 28 -6.08 0.33 -13.97
N ALA A 29 -6.74 0.19 -15.12
CA ALA A 29 -6.81 -1.08 -15.83
C ALA A 29 -5.42 -1.59 -16.27
N LYS A 30 -4.53 -0.69 -16.71
CA LYS A 30 -3.14 -1.04 -17.04
C LYS A 30 -2.36 -1.52 -15.83
N LEU A 31 -2.50 -0.85 -14.68
CA LEU A 31 -1.80 -1.22 -13.44
C LEU A 31 -2.30 -2.57 -12.90
N ILE A 32 -3.61 -2.82 -12.92
CA ILE A 32 -4.20 -4.12 -12.54
C ILE A 32 -3.60 -5.26 -13.38
N LYS A 33 -3.46 -5.06 -14.70
CA LYS A 33 -2.84 -6.07 -15.58
C LYS A 33 -1.38 -6.35 -15.24
N ILE A 34 -0.63 -5.36 -14.76
CA ILE A 34 0.76 -5.54 -14.33
C ILE A 34 0.77 -6.37 -13.04
N VAL A 35 -0.02 -5.99 -12.04
CA VAL A 35 -0.10 -6.70 -10.75
C VAL A 35 -0.57 -8.15 -10.93
N ASN A 36 -1.59 -8.40 -11.76
CA ASN A 36 -2.10 -9.76 -12.00
C ASN A 36 -1.11 -10.68 -12.72
N LYS A 37 -0.09 -10.13 -13.40
CA LYS A 37 0.97 -10.90 -14.05
C LYS A 37 2.19 -11.12 -13.16
N ALA A 38 2.29 -10.39 -12.06
CA ALA A 38 3.42 -10.49 -11.14
C ALA A 38 3.35 -11.79 -10.32
N ASP A 39 4.50 -12.23 -9.83
CA ASP A 39 4.53 -13.31 -8.86
C ASP A 39 3.82 -12.90 -7.57
N LYS A 40 3.22 -13.88 -6.89
CA LYS A 40 2.39 -13.65 -5.68
C LYS A 40 3.16 -12.99 -4.53
N ASN A 41 4.49 -13.12 -4.56
CA ASN A 41 5.42 -12.60 -3.56
C ASN A 41 6.21 -11.38 -4.06
N ASP A 42 5.87 -10.85 -5.25
CA ASP A 42 6.52 -9.67 -5.84
C ASP A 42 5.94 -8.39 -5.24
N TRP A 43 6.39 -8.10 -4.01
CA TRP A 43 6.01 -6.89 -3.28
C TRP A 43 6.51 -5.62 -3.98
N GLN A 44 7.61 -5.69 -4.75
CA GLN A 44 8.14 -4.56 -5.50
C GLN A 44 7.17 -4.11 -6.59
N THR A 45 6.56 -5.04 -7.33
CA THR A 45 5.55 -4.69 -8.34
C THR A 45 4.32 -4.06 -7.69
N LEU A 46 3.91 -4.53 -6.51
CA LEU A 46 2.81 -3.92 -5.74
C LEU A 46 3.14 -2.47 -5.32
N ASN A 47 4.32 -2.23 -4.75
CA ASN A 47 4.78 -0.88 -4.38
C ASN A 47 4.79 0.06 -5.59
N LYS A 48 5.36 -0.40 -6.71
CA LYS A 48 5.46 0.37 -7.94
C LYS A 48 4.09 0.69 -8.53
N ALA A 49 3.18 -0.28 -8.55
CA ALA A 49 1.82 -0.08 -9.05
C ALA A 49 1.06 0.94 -8.17
N ALA A 50 1.17 0.83 -6.85
CA ALA A 50 0.57 1.77 -5.91
C ALA A 50 1.13 3.20 -6.08
N ALA A 51 2.45 3.34 -6.16
CA ALA A 51 3.09 4.65 -6.38
C ALA A 51 2.63 5.30 -7.69
N LEU A 52 2.51 4.53 -8.78
CA LEU A 52 1.99 5.02 -10.04
C LEU A 52 0.52 5.42 -9.94
N ALA A 53 -0.31 4.61 -9.26
CA ALA A 53 -1.72 4.94 -9.05
C ALA A 53 -1.88 6.26 -8.27
N ILE A 54 -1.10 6.47 -7.20
CA ILE A 54 -1.11 7.71 -6.41
C ILE A 54 -0.67 8.91 -7.27
N ASN A 55 0.44 8.77 -8.00
CA ASN A 55 0.99 9.84 -8.83
C ASN A 55 0.06 10.24 -9.97
N TRP A 56 -0.65 9.28 -10.56
CA TRP A 56 -1.58 9.51 -11.66
C TRP A 56 -2.96 9.95 -11.20
N ASN A 57 -3.21 10.01 -9.89
CA ASN A 57 -4.54 10.20 -9.31
C ASN A 57 -5.55 9.18 -9.85
N ALA A 58 -5.10 7.94 -9.99
CA ALA A 58 -5.95 6.82 -10.35
C ALA A 58 -6.75 6.36 -9.11
N ASP A 59 -7.18 5.10 -9.07
CA ASP A 59 -7.87 4.54 -7.91
C ASP A 59 -6.95 4.46 -6.68
N LEU A 60 -7.11 5.43 -5.76
CA LEU A 60 -6.32 5.53 -4.53
C LEU A 60 -6.65 4.43 -3.54
N GLU A 61 -7.88 3.92 -3.50
CA GLU A 61 -8.25 2.85 -2.58
C GLU A 61 -7.63 1.53 -3.05
N LEU A 62 -7.63 1.27 -4.38
CA LEU A 62 -6.88 0.16 -4.96
C LEU A 62 -5.37 0.28 -4.67
N ALA A 63 -4.79 1.48 -4.80
CA ALA A 63 -3.40 1.70 -4.44
C ALA A 63 -3.13 1.29 -2.97
N LYS A 64 -4.00 1.67 -2.04
CA LYS A 64 -3.90 1.29 -0.63
C LYS A 64 -3.92 -0.24 -0.44
N THR A 65 -4.79 -0.96 -1.14
CA THR A 65 -4.82 -2.44 -1.06
C THR A 65 -3.50 -3.10 -1.52
N TRP A 66 -2.84 -2.54 -2.54
CA TRP A 66 -1.55 -3.05 -3.00
C TRP A 66 -0.42 -2.75 -2.00
N ILE A 67 -0.43 -1.58 -1.37
CA ILE A 67 0.53 -1.24 -0.31
C ILE A 67 0.35 -2.21 0.87
N GLU A 68 -0.88 -2.43 1.33
CA GLU A 68 -1.15 -3.35 2.44
C GLU A 68 -0.72 -4.78 2.10
N SER A 69 -0.97 -5.23 0.87
CA SER A 69 -0.52 -6.53 0.38
C SER A 69 1.01 -6.63 0.33
N SER A 70 1.70 -5.57 -0.10
CA SER A 70 3.17 -5.50 -0.10
C SER A 70 3.75 -5.63 1.31
N ILE A 71 3.18 -4.91 2.28
CA ILE A 71 3.59 -4.99 3.70
C ILE A 71 3.38 -6.41 4.25
N LEU A 72 2.28 -7.07 3.91
CA LEU A 72 2.00 -8.44 4.34
C LEU A 72 2.99 -9.46 3.76
N ILE A 73 3.39 -9.29 2.50
CA ILE A 73 4.40 -10.15 1.85
C ILE A 73 5.78 -9.87 2.44
N SER A 74 6.11 -8.60 2.65
CA SER A 74 7.38 -8.15 3.21
C SER A 74 7.22 -6.83 3.93
N ASP A 75 7.54 -6.79 5.22
CA ASP A 75 7.66 -5.55 6.02
C ASP A 75 8.86 -4.73 5.51
N ASN A 76 8.61 -3.85 4.53
CA ASN A 76 9.64 -3.18 3.72
C ASN A 76 9.50 -1.65 3.73
N ALA A 77 10.64 -0.95 3.64
CA ALA A 77 10.70 0.51 3.73
C ALA A 77 9.93 1.23 2.62
N GLU A 78 10.01 0.71 1.38
CA GLU A 78 9.37 1.33 0.22
C GLU A 78 7.84 1.35 0.37
N ALA A 79 7.22 0.29 0.89
CA ALA A 79 5.78 0.25 1.10
C ALA A 79 5.32 1.35 2.07
N TYR A 80 6.07 1.60 3.15
CA TYR A 80 5.76 2.70 4.07
C TYR A 80 6.03 4.09 3.46
N GLU A 81 7.03 4.22 2.58
CA GLU A 81 7.23 5.47 1.83
C GLU A 81 5.98 5.76 0.98
N VAL A 82 5.52 4.75 0.22
CA VAL A 82 4.35 4.87 -0.66
C VAL A 82 3.06 5.09 0.14
N LEU A 83 2.93 4.47 1.33
CA LEU A 83 1.80 4.73 2.23
C LEU A 83 1.80 6.16 2.76
N GLY A 84 2.98 6.73 3.01
CA GLY A 84 3.12 8.15 3.32
C GLY A 84 2.64 9.04 2.16
N ASP A 85 3.01 8.71 0.93
CA ASP A 85 2.58 9.43 -0.28
C ASP A 85 1.05 9.34 -0.46
N TYR A 86 0.45 8.17 -0.16
CA TYR A 86 -1.00 7.99 -0.14
C TYR A 86 -1.68 8.94 0.85
N TYR A 87 -1.24 8.98 2.11
CA TYR A 87 -1.85 9.85 3.12
C TYR A 87 -1.68 11.32 2.78
N LEU A 88 -0.52 11.70 2.25
CA LEU A 88 -0.29 13.06 1.76
C LEU A 88 -1.29 13.42 0.66
N ARG A 89 -1.57 12.51 -0.27
CA ARG A 89 -2.56 12.71 -1.33
C ARG A 89 -3.99 12.90 -0.79
N LYS A 90 -4.31 12.28 0.34
CA LYS A 90 -5.60 12.45 1.05
C LYS A 90 -5.63 13.72 1.92
N GLY A 91 -4.55 14.49 1.99
CA GLY A 91 -4.42 15.67 2.85
C GLY A 91 -4.08 15.36 4.31
N ASP A 92 -3.82 14.09 4.63
CA ASP A 92 -3.51 13.64 5.99
C ASP A 92 -2.00 13.71 6.23
N THR A 93 -1.52 14.93 6.50
CA THR A 93 -0.09 15.21 6.71
C THR A 93 0.46 14.48 7.94
N GLN A 94 -0.37 14.26 8.98
CA GLN A 94 0.05 13.58 10.19
C GLN A 94 0.36 12.10 9.93
N ASN A 95 -0.54 11.39 9.25
CA ASN A 95 -0.28 9.99 8.89
C ASN A 95 0.78 9.86 7.81
N ALA A 96 0.91 10.84 6.91
CA ALA A 96 2.02 10.88 5.95
C ALA A 96 3.38 10.92 6.69
N TYR A 97 3.56 11.88 7.60
CA TYR A 97 4.75 12.00 8.42
C TYR A 97 5.06 10.72 9.22
N LYS A 98 4.04 10.11 9.84
CA LYS A 98 4.20 8.85 10.60
C LYS A 98 4.77 7.74 9.72
N ASN A 99 4.25 7.58 8.50
CA ASN A 99 4.69 6.51 7.61
C ASN A 99 6.06 6.78 6.98
N TYR A 100 6.40 8.04 6.68
CA TYR A 100 7.76 8.37 6.25
C TYR A 100 8.81 8.08 7.34
N ASN A 101 8.50 8.32 8.61
CA ASN A 101 9.39 7.94 9.72
C ASN A 101 9.56 6.42 9.81
N LEU A 102 8.47 5.68 9.71
CA LEU A 102 8.53 4.22 9.73
C LEU A 102 9.32 3.67 8.53
N SER A 103 9.18 4.29 7.36
CA SER A 103 9.99 3.97 6.18
C SER A 103 11.49 4.16 6.44
N LEU A 104 11.90 5.28 7.05
CA LEU A 104 13.30 5.49 7.46
C LEU A 104 13.79 4.43 8.44
N GLU A 105 12.99 4.11 9.46
CA GLU A 105 13.35 3.12 10.47
C GLU A 105 13.62 1.75 9.83
N LYS A 106 12.71 1.30 8.95
CA LYS A 106 12.85 0.03 8.22
C LYS A 106 14.01 0.05 7.22
N GLY A 107 14.32 1.23 6.68
CA GLY A 107 15.33 1.43 5.66
C GLY A 107 16.74 1.70 6.17
N MET A 108 16.92 1.98 7.46
CA MET A 108 18.14 2.53 8.06
C MET A 108 19.44 1.78 7.71
N PHE A 109 19.38 0.46 7.55
CA PHE A 109 20.54 -0.37 7.20
C PHE A 109 20.39 -1.12 5.87
N LYS A 110 19.32 -0.86 5.12
CA LYS A 110 18.95 -1.62 3.92
C LYS A 110 18.89 -0.76 2.66
N LEU A 111 18.54 0.52 2.80
CA LEU A 111 18.40 1.43 1.68
C LEU A 111 19.76 1.94 1.22
N GLU A 112 19.86 2.21 -0.08
CA GLU A 112 20.96 3.00 -0.61
C GLU A 112 20.90 4.44 -0.09
N SER A 113 22.06 5.10 0.01
CA SER A 113 22.16 6.49 0.52
C SER A 113 21.16 7.43 -0.15
N LYS A 114 20.97 7.28 -1.48
CA LYS A 114 20.04 8.13 -2.24
C LYS A 114 18.59 7.99 -1.80
N ASP A 115 18.15 6.75 -1.53
CA ASP A 115 16.78 6.47 -1.10
C ASP A 115 16.57 6.90 0.34
N PHE A 116 17.55 6.64 1.21
CA PHE A 116 17.56 7.09 2.59
C PHE A 116 17.44 8.63 2.68
N ASP A 117 18.28 9.35 1.93
CA ASP A 117 18.27 10.82 1.90
C ASP A 117 16.92 11.37 1.38
N ARG A 118 16.30 10.69 0.41
CA ARG A 118 14.97 11.07 -0.11
C ARG A 118 13.92 11.01 0.99
N ILE A 119 13.85 9.91 1.72
CA ILE A 119 12.83 9.73 2.76
C ILE A 119 13.13 10.68 3.93
N GLN A 120 14.40 10.92 4.27
CA GLN A 120 14.78 11.90 5.30
C GLN A 120 14.27 13.31 4.95
N ARG A 121 14.39 13.73 3.69
CA ARG A 121 13.81 15.01 3.25
C ARG A 121 12.29 15.03 3.42
N LYS A 122 11.58 13.95 3.06
CA LYS A 122 10.11 13.86 3.28
C LYS A 122 9.77 14.01 4.76
N VAL A 123 10.46 13.31 5.66
CA VAL A 123 10.27 13.44 7.11
C VAL A 123 10.47 14.87 7.60
N LEU A 124 11.57 15.52 7.20
CA LEU A 124 11.85 16.90 7.59
C LEU A 124 10.80 17.88 7.05
N THR A 125 10.41 17.74 5.78
CA THR A 125 9.42 18.61 5.15
C THR A 125 8.05 18.50 5.82
N PHE A 126 7.53 17.28 5.99
CA PHE A 126 6.18 17.07 6.51
C PHE A 126 6.10 17.10 8.04
N GLY A 127 7.21 16.86 8.75
CA GLY A 127 7.28 17.08 10.19
C GLY A 127 7.23 18.57 10.55
N LYS A 128 7.89 19.43 9.77
CA LYS A 128 7.82 20.88 9.95
C LYS A 128 6.41 21.45 9.76
N ALA A 129 5.62 20.86 8.86
CA ALA A 129 4.24 21.29 8.60
C ALA A 129 3.26 20.99 9.75
N LEU A 130 3.69 20.26 10.78
CA LEU A 130 2.88 19.90 11.94
C LEU A 130 3.17 20.77 13.18
N GLN A 131 4.08 21.74 13.07
CA GLN A 131 4.41 22.72 14.11
C GLN A 131 3.61 24.01 13.93
#